data_AF-A0AA96XT47-F1
#
_entry.id   AF-A0AA96XT47-F1
#
_cell.length_a   1.000
_cell.length_b   1.000
_cell.length_c   1.000
_cell.angle_alpha   90.00
_cell.angle_beta   90.00
_cell.angle_gamma   90.00
#
_symmetry.space_group_name_H-M   'P 1'
#
loop_
_entity.id
_entity.type
_entity.pdbx_description
1 polymer ?
#
loop_
_entity_poly.entity_id
_entity_poly.type
_entity_poly.pdbx_seq_one_letter_code
_entity_poly.pdbx_strand_id
1 'polypeptide(L)' 'MTLFRAQEIHAIYAHMGTSLGWEPLVPLLNIREVPGDHDSLVREPNVHVLGRLLREALDEAQREASGEVRWTGSR' A
#
# COMPACT_ATOMS: atom_id res chain seq x y z
N MET A 1 -0.62 7.75 -1.86
CA MET A 1 -0.18 7.22 -0.55
C MET A 1 -0.53 5.74 -0.50
N THR A 2 0.34 4.92 0.09
CA THR A 2 0.15 3.46 0.12
C THR A 2 -0.30 3.01 1.50
N LEU A 3 -1.41 2.26 1.56
CA LEU A 3 -1.91 1.60 2.75
C LEU A 3 -1.62 0.10 2.65
N PHE A 4 -0.85 -0.43 3.60
CA PHE A 4 -0.69 -1.87 3.78
C PHE A 4 -1.80 -2.37 4.71
N ARG A 5 -2.66 -3.24 4.18
CA ARG A 5 -3.87 -3.71 4.86
C ARG A 5 -3.76 -5.20 5.13
N ALA A 6 -4.15 -5.63 6.33
CA ALA A 6 -4.36 -7.05 6.61
C ALA A 6 -5.42 -7.66 5.67
N GLN A 7 -5.22 -8.90 5.24
CA GLN A 7 -6.25 -9.66 4.51
C GLN A 7 -7.42 -10.03 5.42
N GLU A 8 -7.12 -10.32 6.69
CA GLU A 8 -8.11 -10.67 7.70
C GLU A 8 -8.47 -9.43 8.51
N ILE A 9 -9.70 -8.95 8.34
CA ILE A 9 -10.23 -7.78 9.06
C ILE A 9 -11.27 -8.28 10.05
N HIS A 10 -11.08 -7.94 11.33
CA HIS A 10 -12.03 -8.32 12.38
C HIS A 10 -13.42 -7.73 12.08
N ALA A 11 -14.47 -8.53 12.28
CA ALA A 11 -15.84 -8.19 11.86
C ALA A 11 -16.36 -6.85 12.40
N ILE A 12 -15.89 -6.42 13.57
CA ILE A 12 -16.25 -5.11 14.15
C ILE A 12 -15.87 -3.93 13.25
N TYR A 13 -14.85 -4.09 12.39
CA TYR A 13 -14.37 -3.07 11.46
C TYR A 13 -14.95 -3.21 10.05
N ALA A 14 -15.86 -4.17 9.79
CA ALA A 14 -16.43 -4.38 8.46
C ALA A 14 -17.14 -3.13 7.89
N HIS A 15 -17.71 -2.29 8.77
CA HIS A 15 -18.38 -1.04 8.42
C HIS A 15 -17.43 0.03 7.83
N MET A 16 -16.12 -0.11 8.01
CA MET A 16 -15.12 0.81 7.47
C MET A 16 -14.79 0.54 5.99
N GLY A 17 -15.35 -0.53 5.42
CA GLY A 17 -15.11 -0.93 4.04
C GLY A 17 -13.66 -1.31 3.76
N THR A 18 -13.32 -1.41 2.48
CA THR A 18 -12.00 -1.85 2.03
C THR A 18 -10.90 -0.81 2.29
N SER A 19 -11.23 0.48 2.26
CA SER A 19 -10.29 1.58 2.49
C SER A 19 -10.06 1.89 3.97
N LEU A 20 -10.71 1.16 4.90
CA LEU A 20 -10.63 1.39 6.34
C LEU A 20 -10.95 2.85 6.74
N GLY A 21 -11.85 3.50 6.00
CA GLY A 21 -12.25 4.89 6.23
C GLY A 21 -11.26 5.96 5.73
N TRP A 22 -10.17 5.60 5.05
CA TRP A 22 -9.17 6.56 4.56
C TRP A 22 -9.55 7.29 3.27
N GLU A 23 -10.47 6.75 2.50
CA GLU A 23 -10.87 7.27 1.18
C GLU A 23 -11.23 8.78 1.17
N PRO A 24 -11.98 9.33 2.13
CA PRO A 24 -12.33 10.76 2.12
C PRO A 24 -11.12 11.69 2.36
N LEU A 25 -10.06 11.18 2.99
CA LEU A 25 -8.87 11.96 3.35
C LEU A 25 -7.74 11.80 2.33
N VAL A 26 -7.73 10.68 1.60
CA VAL A 26 -6.67 10.29 0.69
C VAL A 26 -7.29 9.81 -0.62
N PRO A 27 -7.60 10.74 -1.55
CA PRO A 27 -8.30 10.41 -2.79
C PRO A 27 -7.55 9.43 -3.71
N LEU A 28 -6.22 9.40 -3.61
CA LEU A 28 -5.33 8.50 -4.37
C LEU A 28 -4.67 7.49 -3.42
N LEU A 29 -5.52 6.64 -2.83
CA LEU A 29 -5.10 5.57 -1.93
C LEU A 29 -4.76 4.30 -2.72
N ASN A 30 -3.50 3.85 -2.64
CA ASN A 30 -3.09 2.55 -3.14
C ASN A 30 -3.12 1.54 -1.99
N ILE A 31 -3.95 0.49 -2.09
CA ILE A 31 -4.10 -0.52 -1.04
C ILE A 31 -3.32 -1.76 -1.45
N ARG A 32 -2.40 -2.21 -0.60
CA ARG A 32 -1.64 -3.46 -0.77
C ARG A 32 -1.94 -4.41 0.38
N GLU A 33 -2.39 -5.60 0.07
CA GLU A 33 -2.77 -6.57 1.10
C GLU A 33 -1.57 -7.37 1.63
N VAL A 34 -1.57 -7.61 2.94
CA VAL A 34 -0.58 -8.43 3.66
C VAL A 34 -1.33 -9.59 4.34
N PRO A 35 -0.84 -10.84 4.24
CA PRO A 35 -1.46 -11.97 4.90
C PRO A 35 -1.54 -11.80 6.43
N GLY A 36 -2.53 -12.45 7.03
CA GLY A 36 -2.84 -12.36 8.45
C GLY A 36 -3.79 -11.21 8.80
N ASP A 37 -3.86 -10.94 10.10
CA ASP A 37 -4.68 -9.94 10.77
C ASP A 37 -3.85 -8.72 11.22
N HIS A 38 -4.47 -7.77 11.94
CA HIS A 38 -3.83 -6.56 12.47
C HIS A 38 -2.49 -6.83 13.20
N ASP A 39 -2.46 -7.86 14.04
CA ASP A 39 -1.32 -8.20 14.88
C ASP A 39 -0.31 -9.08 14.14
N SER A 40 -0.80 -10.02 13.31
CA SER A 40 0.06 -10.98 12.63
C SER A 40 0.67 -10.45 11.33
N LEU A 41 0.15 -9.39 10.71
CA LEU A 41 0.71 -8.82 9.47
C LEU A 41 2.14 -8.27 9.63
N VAL A 42 2.53 -7.91 10.86
CA VAL A 42 3.88 -7.38 11.20
C VAL A 42 4.80 -8.43 11.84
N ARG A 43 4.37 -9.70 11.90
CA ARG A 43 5.12 -10.80 12.52
C ARG A 43 5.48 -11.85 11.46
N GLU A 44 6.45 -12.70 11.76
CA GLU A 44 6.77 -13.82 10.90
C GLU A 44 5.60 -14.81 10.78
N PRO A 45 5.32 -15.35 9.58
CA PRO A 45 6.05 -15.15 8.32
C PRO A 45 5.63 -13.91 7.49
N ASN A 46 4.55 -13.23 7.89
CA ASN A 46 3.88 -12.21 7.09
C ASN A 46 4.71 -10.93 6.94
N VAL A 47 5.58 -10.63 7.91
CA VAL A 47 6.48 -9.47 7.87
C VAL A 47 7.43 -9.50 6.67
N HIS A 48 7.79 -10.68 6.17
CA HIS A 48 8.55 -10.80 4.91
C HIS A 48 7.75 -10.29 3.71
N VAL A 49 6.45 -10.59 3.65
CA VAL A 49 5.56 -10.11 2.59
C VAL A 49 5.37 -8.60 2.70
N LEU A 50 5.12 -8.09 3.92
CA LEU A 50 5.05 -6.65 4.19
C LEU A 50 6.32 -5.93 3.74
N GLY A 51 7.50 -6.44 4.12
CA GLY A 51 8.79 -5.85 3.76
C GLY A 51 9.03 -5.80 2.26
N ARG A 52 8.65 -6.85 1.52
CA ARG A 52 8.71 -6.87 0.05
C ARG A 52 7.79 -5.81 -0.56
N LEU A 53 6.52 -5.76 -0.15
CA LEU A 53 5.54 -4.81 -0.68
C LEU A 53 5.91 -3.37 -0.34
N LEU A 54 6.51 -3.13 0.84
CA LEU A 54 7.03 -1.81 1.24
C LEU A 54 8.18 -1.38 0.34
N ARG A 55 9.14 -2.28 0.06
CA ARG A 55 10.24 -1.99 -0.85
C ARG A 55 9.74 -1.61 -2.24
N GLU A 56 8.82 -2.39 -2.80
CA GLU A 56 8.21 -2.10 -4.10
C GLU A 56 7.53 -0.72 -4.12
N ALA A 57 6.77 -0.38 -3.08
CA ALA A 57 6.10 0.92 -2.96
C ALA A 57 7.09 2.10 -2.85
N LEU A 58 8.21 1.90 -2.14
CA LEU A 58 9.28 2.90 -2.06
C LEU A 58 9.97 3.09 -3.40
N ASP A 59 10.29 2.00 -4.10
CA ASP A 59 10.92 2.04 -5.41
C ASP A 59 10.02 2.74 -6.45
N GLU A 60 8.70 2.50 -6.40
CA GLU A 60 7.71 3.23 -7.21
C GLU A 60 7.70 4.73 -6.91
N ALA A 61 7.59 5.10 -5.64
CA ALA A 61 7.59 6.50 -5.23
C ALA A 61 8.89 7.22 -5.62
N GLN A 62 10.03 6.53 -5.56
CA GLN A 62 11.31 7.06 -6.02
C GLN A 62 11.33 7.28 -7.53
N ARG A 63 10.77 6.37 -8.33
CA ARG A 63 10.67 6.57 -9.80
C ARG A 63 9.78 7.76 -10.15
N GLU A 64 8.64 7.90 -9.46
CA GLU A 64 7.73 9.04 -9.63
C GLU A 64 8.42 10.35 -9.26
N ALA A 65 9.12 10.40 -8.11
CA ALA A 65 9.82 11.58 -7.65
C ALA A 65 11.04 11.95 -8.51
N SER A 66 11.74 10.95 -9.05
CA SER A 66 12.93 11.17 -9.89
C SER A 66 12.59 11.68 -11.29
N GLY A 67 11.30 11.65 -11.67
CA GLY A 67 10.80 12.27 -12.88
C GLY A 67 11.68 11.94 -14.08
N GLU A 68 11.67 10.69 -14.55
CA GLU A 68 12.20 10.39 -15.88
C GLU A 68 11.34 11.14 -16.90
N VAL A 69 11.70 12.41 -17.12
CA VAL A 69 11.20 13.25 -18.17
C VAL A 69 11.61 12.55 -19.45
N ARG A 70 10.70 11.76 -20.01
CA ARG A 70 10.79 11.32 -21.38
C ARG A 70 10.68 12.57 -22.24
N TRP A 71 11.81 13.23 -22.48
CA TRP A 71 11.93 14.27 -23.49
C TRP A 71 11.68 13.60 -24.84
N THR A 72 10.43 13.63 -25.31
CA THR A 72 10.12 13.36 -26.71
C THR A 72 10.48 14.62 -27.48
N GLY A 73 11.76 14.78 -27.78
CA GLY A 73 12.23 15.82 -28.68
C GLY A 73 11.52 15.71 -30.02
N SER A 74 10.76 16.74 -30.38
CA SER A 74 10.36 16.99 -31.76
C SER A 74 11.53 17.70 -32.43
N ARG A 75 12.12 17.06 -33.44
CA ARG A 75 12.77 17.75 -34.56
C ARG A 75 11.91 17.54 -35.79
#